data_AF-A0A5B7BTT9-F1
#
_entry.id   AF-A0A5B7BTT9-F1
#
_cell.length_a   1.000
_cell.length_b   1.000
_cell.length_c   1.000
_cell.angle_alpha   90.00
_cell.angle_beta   90.00
_cell.angle_gamma   90.00
#
_symmetry.space_group_name_H-M   'P 1'
#
loop_
_entity.id
_entity.type
_entity.pdbx_description
1 polymer ?
#
loop_
_entity_poly.entity_id
_entity_poly.type
_entity_poly.pdbx_seq_one_letter_code
_entity_poly.pdbx_strand_id
1 'polypeptide(L)'
;MVDGERKTTMPYVYEVMKRARQDIKDIAPKSCKKYLDIVDARWKKQIIQHIHMAAYYLNPAYHYEADASVKDSLLGSLRVVISRLETSPNRASQALAEVKIFREAMYGFADQSAIRGRTKTDPG
;
A
#
# COMPACT_ATOMS: atom_id res chain seq x y z
N MET A 1 15.75 25.48 -9.02
CA MET A 1 14.50 25.48 -8.24
C MET A 1 14.22 24.04 -7.90
N VAL A 2 14.47 23.66 -6.64
CA VAL A 2 14.26 22.31 -6.12
C VAL A 2 12.79 22.26 -5.73
N ASP A 3 11.98 21.55 -6.51
CA ASP A 3 10.55 21.46 -6.28
C ASP A 3 10.27 20.55 -5.09
N GLY A 4 9.83 21.20 -4.01
CA GLY A 4 8.98 20.70 -2.95
C GLY A 4 9.21 19.29 -2.44
N GLU A 5 9.71 19.20 -1.21
CA GLU A 5 9.50 18.09 -0.29
C GLU A 5 7.99 17.76 -0.19
N ARG A 6 7.44 17.01 -1.15
CA ARG A 6 6.26 16.17 -0.89
C ARG A 6 6.76 15.14 0.10
N LYS A 7 6.51 15.40 1.38
CA LYS A 7 6.64 14.45 2.48
C LYS A 7 6.24 13.08 1.93
N THR A 8 7.21 12.23 1.64
CA THR A 8 6.94 10.90 1.07
C THR A 8 6.31 10.10 2.19
N THR A 9 5.01 10.24 2.39
CA THR A 9 4.30 9.46 3.38
C THR A 9 4.40 7.99 2.97
N MET A 10 4.55 7.11 3.95
CA MET A 10 4.75 5.67 3.77
C MET A 10 3.90 5.01 2.67
N PRO A 11 2.61 5.34 2.45
CA PRO A 11 1.81 4.75 1.36
C PRO A 11 2.24 5.15 -0.06
N TYR A 12 2.84 6.33 -0.25
CA TYR A 12 3.21 6.83 -1.57
C TYR A 12 4.46 6.13 -2.14
N VAL A 13 5.37 5.67 -1.28
CA VAL A 13 6.61 5.00 -1.70
C VAL A 13 6.31 3.70 -2.46
N TYR A 14 5.31 2.92 -2.03
CA TYR A 14 4.91 1.71 -2.74
C TYR A 14 4.37 2.04 -4.14
N GLU A 15 3.55 3.09 -4.25
CA GLU A 15 2.96 3.49 -5.54
C GLU A 15 4.03 3.99 -6.52
N VAL A 16 4.97 4.83 -6.06
CA VAL A 16 6.10 5.29 -6.88
C VAL A 16 6.93 4.09 -7.36
N MET A 17 7.19 3.13 -6.47
CA MET A 17 7.93 1.92 -6.81
C MET A 17 7.18 1.06 -7.83
N LYS A 18 5.86 0.94 -7.69
CA LYS A 18 4.99 0.22 -8.65
C LYS A 18 5.03 0.87 -10.03
N ARG A 19 4.93 2.20 -10.10
CA ARG A 19 5.03 2.97 -11.36
C ARG A 19 6.39 2.80 -12.01
N ALA A 20 7.48 3.00 -11.27
CA ALA A 20 8.83 2.84 -11.81
C ALA A 20 9.08 1.43 -12.40
N ARG A 21 8.50 0.38 -11.80
CA ARG A 21 8.57 -0.98 -12.37
C ARG A 21 7.79 -1.11 -13.66
N GLN A 22 6.64 -0.45 -13.77
CA GLN A 22 5.83 -0.46 -14.98
C GLN A 22 6.56 0.31 -16.11
N ASP A 23 7.10 1.48 -15.81
CA ASP A 23 7.86 2.29 -16.77
C ASP A 23 9.07 1.51 -17.34
N ILE A 24 9.78 0.75 -16.50
CA ILE A 24 10.90 -0.11 -16.95
C ILE A 24 10.42 -1.19 -17.94
N LYS A 25 9.24 -1.78 -17.71
CA LYS A 25 8.66 -2.77 -18.63
C LYS A 25 8.29 -2.13 -19.96
N ASP A 26 7.76 -0.92 -19.93
CA ASP A 26 7.28 -0.21 -21.11
C ASP A 26 8.45 0.33 -21.95
N ILE A 27 9.50 0.87 -21.32
CA ILE A 27 10.68 1.45 -22.00
C ILE A 27 11.61 0.35 -22.54
N ALA A 28 11.83 -0.72 -21.79
CA ALA A 28 12.85 -1.73 -22.11
C ALA A 28 12.30 -3.16 -22.07
N PRO A 29 11.24 -3.51 -22.83
CA PRO A 29 10.55 -4.80 -22.70
C PRO A 29 11.46 -6.01 -22.91
N LYS A 30 12.48 -5.92 -23.77
CA LYS A 30 13.44 -7.00 -24.04
C LYS A 30 14.52 -7.17 -22.96
N SER A 31 14.78 -6.14 -22.14
CA SER A 31 15.82 -6.13 -21.12
C SER A 31 15.30 -5.83 -19.71
N CYS A 32 13.97 -5.69 -19.56
CA CYS A 32 13.32 -5.25 -18.34
C CYS A 32 13.65 -6.16 -17.16
N LYS A 33 13.81 -7.47 -17.40
CA LYS A 33 14.17 -8.45 -16.36
C LYS A 33 15.42 -8.03 -15.56
N LYS A 34 16.52 -7.69 -16.24
CA LYS A 34 17.77 -7.30 -15.58
C LYS A 34 17.60 -6.03 -14.74
N TYR A 35 16.84 -5.06 -15.23
CA TYR A 35 16.58 -3.81 -14.52
C TYR A 35 15.63 -4.02 -13.33
N LEU A 36 14.58 -4.83 -13.51
CA LEU A 36 13.65 -5.20 -12.46
C LEU A 36 14.35 -6.00 -11.35
N ASP A 37 15.27 -6.90 -11.68
CA ASP A 37 16.05 -7.67 -10.70
C ASP A 37 16.91 -6.76 -9.80
N ILE A 38 17.53 -5.73 -10.37
CA ILE A 38 18.32 -4.73 -9.61
C ILE A 38 17.40 -3.94 -8.66
N VAL A 39 16.26 -3.50 -9.18
CA VAL A 39 15.25 -2.78 -8.42
C VAL A 39 14.68 -3.65 -7.29
N ASP A 40 14.39 -4.92 -7.57
CA ASP A 40 13.90 -5.88 -6.60
C ASP A 40 14.92 -6.19 -5.52
N ALA A 41 16.18 -6.37 -5.88
CA ALA A 41 17.24 -6.61 -4.91
C ALA A 41 17.43 -5.43 -3.96
N ARG A 42 17.27 -4.19 -4.46
CA ARG A 42 17.33 -2.97 -3.63
C ARG A 42 16.08 -2.84 -2.74
N TRP A 43 14.91 -3.10 -3.30
CA TRP A 43 13.63 -3.01 -2.58
C TRP A 43 13.50 -4.05 -1.47
N LYS A 44 13.81 -5.32 -1.75
CA LYS A 44 13.71 -6.44 -0.79
C LYS A 44 14.65 -6.31 0.41
N LYS A 45 15.78 -5.61 0.26
CA LYS A 45 16.75 -5.41 1.34
C LYS A 45 16.25 -4.42 2.40
N GLN A 46 15.16 -3.70 2.16
CA GLN A 46 14.61 -2.75 3.12
C GLN A 46 13.33 -3.33 3.78
N ILE A 47 13.32 -3.47 5.11
CA ILE A 47 12.18 -3.89 5.97
C ILE A 47 10.88 -3.08 5.69
N ILE A 48 11.13 -1.91 5.16
CA ILE A 48 10.30 -0.93 4.48
C ILE A 48 9.26 -1.55 3.50
N GLN A 49 9.47 -2.72 2.88
CA GLN A 49 8.49 -3.30 1.95
C GLN A 49 7.12 -3.62 2.57
N HIS A 50 7.05 -4.40 3.66
CA HIS A 50 5.76 -4.83 4.20
C HIS A 50 4.98 -3.66 4.82
N ILE A 51 5.67 -2.74 5.50
CA ILE A 51 5.05 -1.54 6.07
C ILE A 51 4.55 -0.59 4.99
N HIS A 52 5.26 -0.45 3.86
CA HIS A 52 4.75 0.31 2.72
C HIS A 52 3.57 -0.36 2.01
N MET A 53 3.62 -1.66 1.83
CA MET A 53 2.51 -2.44 1.25
C MET A 53 1.27 -2.35 2.14
N ALA A 54 1.45 -2.44 3.46
CA ALA A 54 0.38 -2.27 4.44
C ALA A 54 -0.18 -0.85 4.43
N ALA A 55 0.68 0.16 4.40
CA ALA A 55 0.27 1.57 4.32
C ALA A 55 -0.51 1.84 3.02
N TYR A 56 -0.02 1.34 1.88
CA TYR A 56 -0.74 1.44 0.61
C TYR A 56 -2.08 0.72 0.66
N TYR A 57 -2.15 -0.48 1.26
CA TYR A 57 -3.40 -1.22 1.44
C TYR A 57 -4.42 -0.44 2.25
N LEU A 58 -4.00 0.26 3.31
CA LEU A 58 -4.87 1.03 4.20
C LEU A 58 -5.21 2.43 3.66
N ASN A 59 -4.64 2.85 2.53
CA ASN A 59 -4.96 4.13 1.91
C ASN A 59 -6.30 4.02 1.17
N PRO A 60 -7.38 4.73 1.60
CA PRO A 60 -8.68 4.64 0.95
C PRO A 60 -8.66 5.03 -0.53
N ALA A 61 -7.82 6.01 -0.92
CA ALA A 61 -7.71 6.46 -2.31
C ALA A 61 -7.30 5.31 -3.24
N TYR A 62 -6.33 4.50 -2.80
CA TYR A 62 -5.81 3.40 -3.61
C TYR A 62 -6.56 2.08 -3.35
N HIS A 63 -6.97 1.83 -2.11
CA HIS A 63 -7.62 0.58 -1.74
C HIS A 63 -8.89 0.38 -2.56
N TYR A 64 -9.79 1.36 -2.56
CA TYR A 64 -11.10 1.16 -3.18
C TYR A 64 -11.07 1.20 -4.71
N GLU A 65 -10.01 1.74 -5.32
CA GLU A 65 -9.78 1.69 -6.78
C GLU A 65 -9.07 0.41 -7.22
N ALA A 66 -8.38 -0.31 -6.32
CA ALA A 66 -7.61 -1.50 -6.67
C ALA A 66 -8.48 -2.74 -6.91
N ASP A 67 -8.03 -3.59 -7.83
CA ASP A 67 -8.63 -4.91 -8.07
C ASP A 67 -8.54 -5.83 -6.84
N ALA A 68 -9.47 -6.79 -6.75
CA ALA A 68 -9.49 -7.78 -5.69
C ALA A 68 -8.18 -8.57 -5.56
N SER A 69 -7.59 -8.97 -6.69
CA SER A 69 -6.31 -9.70 -6.72
C SER A 69 -5.15 -8.89 -6.13
N VAL A 70 -5.13 -7.57 -6.39
CA VAL A 70 -4.13 -6.66 -5.82
C VAL A 70 -4.34 -6.54 -4.31
N LYS A 71 -5.58 -6.34 -3.86
CA LYS A 71 -5.92 -6.30 -2.42
C LYS A 71 -5.47 -7.58 -1.70
N ASP A 72 -5.74 -8.75 -2.27
CA ASP A 72 -5.36 -10.03 -1.68
C ASP A 72 -3.84 -10.19 -1.58
N SER A 73 -3.11 -9.77 -2.62
CA SER A 73 -1.64 -9.80 -2.61
C SER A 73 -1.03 -8.92 -1.52
N LEU A 74 -1.69 -7.82 -1.17
CA LEU A 74 -1.24 -6.84 -0.18
C LEU A 74 -1.67 -7.20 1.26
N LEU A 75 -2.79 -7.91 1.43
CA LEU A 75 -3.33 -8.29 2.74
C LEU A 75 -2.32 -9.10 3.57
N GLY A 76 -1.53 -9.96 2.94
CA GLY A 76 -0.47 -10.72 3.62
C GLY A 76 0.56 -9.79 4.28
N SER A 77 0.94 -8.69 3.63
CA SER A 77 1.88 -7.71 4.19
C SER A 77 1.28 -6.96 5.38
N LEU A 78 0.00 -6.60 5.31
CA LEU A 78 -0.69 -5.97 6.43
C LEU A 78 -0.75 -6.89 7.66
N ARG A 79 -1.05 -8.19 7.47
CA ARG A 79 -1.03 -9.18 8.56
C ARG A 79 0.34 -9.30 9.22
N VAL A 80 1.41 -9.34 8.42
CA VAL A 80 2.81 -9.36 8.93
C VAL A 80 3.12 -8.11 9.73
N VAL A 81 2.65 -6.94 9.30
CA VAL A 81 2.85 -5.68 10.03
C VAL A 81 2.10 -5.68 11.35
N ILE A 82 0.80 -6.05 11.35
CA ILE A 82 0.00 -6.15 12.57
C ILE A 82 0.65 -7.11 13.57
N SER A 83 1.08 -8.30 13.13
CA SER A 83 1.68 -9.30 14.03
C SER A 83 3.03 -8.87 14.61
N ARG A 84 3.73 -7.92 13.97
CA ARG A 84 5.00 -7.38 14.46
C ARG A 84 4.82 -6.20 15.40
N LEU A 85 3.78 -5.38 15.18
CA LEU A 85 3.53 -4.16 15.95
C LEU A 85 2.67 -4.41 17.20
N GLU A 86 1.71 -5.34 17.12
CA GLU A 86 0.79 -5.64 18.22
C GLU A 86 1.14 -7.00 18.84
N THR A 87 1.57 -6.96 20.10
CA THR A 87 1.99 -8.14 20.86
C THR A 87 0.81 -8.83 21.55
N SER A 88 -0.31 -8.14 21.73
CA SER A 88 -1.55 -8.71 22.27
C SER A 88 -2.34 -9.46 21.20
N PRO A 89 -2.57 -10.78 21.36
CA PRO A 89 -3.35 -11.57 20.39
C PRO A 89 -4.79 -11.05 20.22
N ASN A 90 -5.39 -10.53 21.31
CA ASN A 90 -6.75 -10.00 21.28
C ASN A 90 -6.84 -8.71 20.45
N ARG A 91 -5.91 -7.78 20.66
CA ARG A 91 -5.87 -6.53 19.88
C ARG A 91 -5.48 -6.78 18.42
N ALA A 92 -4.56 -7.70 18.17
CA ALA A 92 -4.23 -8.11 16.80
C ALA A 92 -5.46 -8.71 16.08
N SER A 93 -6.27 -9.52 16.78
CA SER A 93 -7.51 -10.07 16.23
C SER A 93 -8.56 -8.99 15.96
N GLN A 94 -8.69 -8.00 16.85
CA GLN A 94 -9.56 -6.84 16.66
C GLN A 94 -9.14 -6.02 15.44
N ALA A 95 -7.85 -5.71 15.31
CA ALA A 95 -7.31 -5.03 14.14
C ALA A 95 -7.63 -5.80 12.84
N LEU A 96 -7.49 -7.13 12.84
CA LEU A 96 -7.85 -7.94 11.67
C LEU A 96 -9.36 -7.92 11.35
N ALA A 97 -10.22 -7.82 12.37
CA ALA A 97 -11.65 -7.63 12.16
C ALA A 97 -11.96 -6.26 11.54
N GLU A 98 -11.30 -5.19 12.01
CA GLU A 98 -11.42 -3.84 11.43
C GLU A 98 -10.91 -3.78 9.99
N VAL A 99 -9.87 -4.54 9.65
CA VAL A 99 -9.39 -4.66 8.27
C VAL A 99 -10.46 -5.20 7.34
N LYS A 100 -11.29 -6.14 7.79
CA LYS A 100 -12.42 -6.65 6.99
C LYS A 100 -13.46 -5.55 6.75
N ILE A 101 -13.81 -4.81 7.81
CA ILE A 101 -14.74 -3.68 7.74
C ILE A 101 -14.27 -2.63 6.73
N PHE A 102 -13.00 -2.27 6.80
CA PHE A 102 -12.37 -1.37 5.84
C PHE A 102 -12.43 -1.94 4.42
N ARG A 103 -12.00 -3.19 4.22
CA ARG A 103 -11.99 -3.81 2.89
C ARG A 103 -13.35 -3.82 2.21
N GLU A 104 -14.40 -4.06 2.98
CA GLU A 104 -15.79 -4.17 2.49
C GLU A 104 -16.52 -2.82 2.46
N ALA A 105 -15.83 -1.71 2.79
CA ALA A 105 -16.41 -0.38 2.92
C ALA A 105 -17.64 -0.34 3.86
N MET A 106 -17.61 -1.08 4.97
CA MET A 106 -18.77 -1.17 5.87
C MET A 106 -18.82 -0.03 6.90
N TYR A 107 -20.00 0.15 7.51
CA TYR A 107 -20.25 1.16 8.56
C TYR A 107 -19.85 2.57 8.09
N GLY A 108 -19.07 3.30 8.89
CA GLY A 108 -18.64 4.66 8.54
C GLY A 108 -17.84 4.76 7.24
N PHE A 109 -17.28 3.66 6.72
CA PHE A 109 -16.59 3.66 5.42
C PHE A 109 -17.54 3.63 4.21
N ALA A 110 -18.83 3.31 4.42
CA ALA A 110 -19.90 3.40 3.42
C ALA A 110 -20.56 4.79 3.37
N ASP A 111 -20.29 5.67 4.34
CA ASP A 111 -20.91 6.99 4.38
C ASP A 111 -20.51 7.82 3.15
N GLN A 112 -21.46 8.59 2.62
CA GLN A 112 -21.22 9.43 1.44
C GLN A 112 -20.16 10.52 1.70
N SER A 113 -20.02 10.99 2.94
CA SER A 113 -18.90 11.85 3.34
C SER A 113 -17.56 11.12 3.24
N ALA A 114 -17.47 9.90 3.76
CA ALA A 114 -16.27 9.08 3.72
C ALA A 114 -15.88 8.71 2.29
N ILE A 115 -16.84 8.29 1.45
CA ILE A 115 -16.62 7.97 0.03
C ILE A 115 -16.07 9.18 -0.72
N ARG A 116 -16.69 10.37 -0.55
CA ARG A 116 -16.22 11.62 -1.18
C ARG A 116 -14.88 12.08 -0.65
N GLY A 117 -14.51 11.68 0.57
CA GLY A 117 -13.25 12.02 1.22
C GLY A 117 -12.06 11.18 0.75
N ARG A 118 -12.28 9.98 0.18
CA ARG A 118 -11.24 8.99 -0.16
C ARG A 118 -10.04 9.58 -0.93
N THR A 119 -10.30 10.52 -1.84
CA THR A 119 -9.29 11.14 -2.71
C THR A 119 -8.99 12.60 -2.35
N LYS A 120 -9.70 13.17 -1.36
CA LYS A 120 -9.60 14.60 -1.00
C LYS A 120 -8.74 14.86 0.23
N THR A 121 -8.60 13.86 1.09
CA THR A 121 -7.70 13.94 2.25
C THR A 121 -6.41 13.24 1.91
N ASP A 122 -5.30 13.99 1.93
CA ASP A 122 -3.95 13.44 1.82
C ASP A 122 -3.79 12.35 2.91
N PRO A 123 -3.20 11.18 2.62
CA PRO A 123 -2.91 10.18 3.64
C PRO A 123 -1.71 10.71 4.45
N GLY A 124 -1.97 11.69 5.30
CA GLY A 124 -1.05 12.25 6.28
C GLY A 124 -0.98 11.38 7.52
#